data_AF-A0A7Y6YQ69-F1
#
_entry.id   AF-A0A7Y6YQ69-F1
#
_cell.length_a   1.000
_cell.length_b   1.000
_cell.length_c   1.000
_cell.angle_alpha   90.00
_cell.angle_beta   90.00
_cell.angle_gamma   90.00
#
_symmetry.space_group_name_H-M   'P 1'
#
loop_
_entity.id
_entity.type
_entity.pdbx_description
1 polymer ?
#
loop_
_entity_poly.entity_id
_entity_poly.type
_entity_poly.pdbx_seq_one_letter_code
_entity_poly.pdbx_strand_id
1 'polypeptide(L)'
;DVEHSGEVVQGAIAAMNEIENSSNQISQIIGVIDDIAFQTNLLALNAGVEAARAGEVGRGFAVVASEVRALAQRSSDAAMEIKTLISASSGHVQDGVQKVDGAGKALGQVVSQVSRIAELVSGISSEAAEQAQGLNEINIGVSQLDSVTQKNASMVEEAGASIRVMNSETMGLNQLVGQFVLRGQGGGAAGQALEASPESWDSAWDEKGSVPLARSA
;
A
#
# COMPACT_ATOMS: atom_id res chain seq x y z
N ASP A 1 16.42 5.55 7.21
CA ASP A 1 15.35 6.32 7.89
C ASP A 1 14.54 5.53 8.89
N VAL A 2 14.04 4.35 8.51
CA VAL A 2 13.26 3.48 9.39
C VAL A 2 14.05 2.90 10.56
N GLU A 3 15.23 2.33 10.31
CA GLU A 3 16.10 1.75 11.35
C GLU A 3 16.50 2.83 12.38
N HIS A 4 16.79 4.03 11.88
CA HIS A 4 17.09 5.19 12.70
C HIS A 4 15.92 5.64 13.60
N SER A 5 14.68 5.48 13.12
CA SER A 5 13.48 5.78 13.93
C SER A 5 13.32 4.80 15.09
N GLY A 6 13.69 3.52 14.90
CA GLY A 6 13.72 2.52 15.97
C GLY A 6 14.78 2.82 17.03
N GLU A 7 15.99 3.19 16.59
CA GLU A 7 17.09 3.58 17.47
C GLU A 7 16.74 4.81 18.32
N VAL A 8 16.10 5.83 17.72
CA VAL A 8 15.68 7.04 18.45
C VAL A 8 14.65 6.73 19.54
N VAL A 9 13.67 5.87 19.25
CA VAL A 9 12.67 5.45 20.24
C VAL A 9 13.30 4.65 21.37
N GLN A 10 14.19 3.69 21.05
CA GLN A 10 14.93 2.94 22.08
C GLN A 10 15.80 3.86 22.94
N GLY A 11 16.48 4.83 22.33
CA GLY A 11 17.26 5.84 23.04
C GLY A 11 16.39 6.69 23.98
N ALA A 12 15.19 7.08 23.55
CA ALA A 12 14.25 7.83 24.37
C ALA A 12 13.76 7.01 25.58
N ILE A 13 13.47 5.71 25.40
CA ILE A 13 13.10 4.81 26.51
C ILE A 13 14.26 4.66 27.49
N ALA A 14 15.49 4.47 27.01
CA ALA A 14 16.67 4.38 27.85
C ALA A 14 16.88 5.64 28.68
N ALA A 15 16.75 6.83 28.08
CA ALA A 15 16.84 8.10 28.79
C ALA A 15 15.75 8.27 29.86
N MET A 16 14.53 7.82 29.61
CA MET A 16 13.45 7.87 30.60
C MET A 16 13.70 6.91 31.77
N ASN A 17 14.25 5.73 31.54
CA ASN A 17 14.65 4.80 32.60
C ASN A 17 15.77 5.38 33.49
N GLU A 18 16.73 6.10 32.90
CA GLU A 18 17.76 6.82 33.66
C GLU A 18 17.14 7.92 34.55
N ILE A 19 16.13 8.65 34.06
CA ILE A 19 15.39 9.65 34.85
C ILE A 19 14.62 8.98 36.00
N GLU A 20 14.00 7.82 35.77
CA GLU A 20 13.31 7.05 36.81
C GLU A 20 14.29 6.61 37.90
N ASN A 21 15.44 6.05 37.52
CA ASN A 21 16.50 5.67 38.45
C ASN A 21 17.01 6.87 39.27
N SER A 22 17.25 8.00 38.62
CA SER A 22 17.66 9.24 39.29
C SER A 22 16.61 9.72 40.28
N SER A 23 15.33 9.67 39.90
CA SER A 23 14.21 10.05 40.78
C SER A 23 14.12 9.16 42.02
N ASN A 24 14.36 7.85 41.88
CA ASN A 24 14.42 6.92 43.00
C ASN A 24 15.58 7.23 43.97
N GLN A 25 16.77 7.56 43.44
CA GLN A 25 17.91 7.98 44.25
C GLN A 25 17.60 9.28 45.02
N ILE A 26 16.97 10.27 44.36
CA ILE A 26 16.54 11.49 45.02
C ILE A 26 15.55 11.17 46.14
N SER A 27 14.56 10.30 45.91
CA SER A 27 13.61 9.90 46.95
C SER A 27 14.28 9.26 48.16
N GLN A 28 15.36 8.49 47.97
CA GLN A 28 16.12 7.90 49.06
C GLN A 28 16.89 8.97 49.86
N ILE A 29 17.50 9.95 49.19
CA ILE A 29 18.19 11.08 49.82
C ILE A 29 17.22 11.91 50.66
N ILE A 30 16.01 12.17 50.13
CA ILE A 30 14.97 12.90 50.85
C ILE A 30 14.52 12.13 52.11
N GLY A 31 14.47 10.80 52.07
CA GLY A 31 14.25 9.98 53.26
C GLY A 31 15.31 10.18 54.35
N VAL A 32 16.59 10.20 53.96
CA VAL A 32 17.70 10.49 54.89
C VAL A 32 17.60 11.90 55.47
N ILE A 33 17.16 12.89 54.69
CA ILE A 33 16.95 14.26 55.17
C ILE A 33 15.83 14.34 56.21
N ASP A 34 14.72 13.62 55.99
CA ASP A 34 13.62 13.52 56.96
C ASP A 34 14.08 12.85 58.26
N ASP A 35 14.89 11.78 58.17
CA ASP A 35 15.49 11.13 59.34
C ASP A 35 16.41 12.08 60.12
N ILE A 36 17.24 12.87 59.43
CA ILE A 36 18.10 13.89 60.05
C ILE A 36 17.25 14.98 60.73
N ALA A 37 16.17 15.42 60.09
CA ALA A 37 15.24 16.39 60.67
C ALA A 37 14.60 15.82 61.94
N PHE A 38 14.16 14.56 61.93
CA PHE A 38 13.60 13.88 63.10
C PHE A 38 14.62 13.75 64.25
N GLN A 39 15.86 13.34 63.95
CA GLN A 39 16.94 13.27 64.94
C GLN A 39 17.25 14.64 65.55
N THR A 40 17.28 15.69 64.71
CA THR A 40 17.51 17.08 65.15
C THR A 40 16.38 17.56 66.06
N ASN A 41 15.14 17.23 65.74
CA ASN A 41 13.96 17.51 66.58
C ASN A 41 14.05 16.81 67.95
N LEU A 42 14.50 15.55 68.00
CA LEU A 42 14.72 14.83 69.27
C LEU A 42 15.87 15.43 70.09
N LEU A 43 16.99 15.80 69.46
CA LEU A 43 18.10 16.48 70.13
C LEU A 43 17.68 17.83 70.71
N ALA A 44 16.91 18.61 69.96
CA ALA A 44 16.38 19.90 70.40
C ALA A 44 15.40 19.74 71.57
N LEU A 45 14.56 18.70 71.56
CA LEU A 45 13.70 18.37 72.68
C LEU A 45 14.51 18.05 73.95
N ASN A 46 15.54 17.20 73.84
CA ASN A 46 16.41 16.85 74.97
C ASN A 46 17.13 18.09 75.52
N ALA A 47 17.64 18.96 74.65
CA ALA A 47 18.25 20.23 75.03
C ALA A 47 17.27 21.16 75.74
N GLY A 48 16.01 21.22 75.29
CA GLY A 48 14.95 21.99 75.93
C GLY A 48 14.62 21.50 77.35
N VAL A 49 14.61 20.17 77.55
CA VAL A 49 14.39 19.56 78.87
C VAL A 49 15.55 19.89 79.82
N GLU A 50 16.79 19.77 79.37
CA GLU A 50 17.96 20.07 80.21
C GLU A 50 18.07 21.58 80.52
N ALA A 51 17.69 22.44 79.56
CA ALA A 51 17.60 23.88 79.77
C ALA A 51 16.54 24.24 80.82
N ALA A 52 15.38 23.59 80.82
CA ALA A 52 14.36 23.77 81.86
C ALA A 52 14.86 23.30 83.23
N ARG A 53 15.66 22.22 83.27
CA ARG A 53 16.26 21.67 84.48
C ARG A 53 17.32 22.59 85.10
N ALA A 54 18.05 23.34 84.27
CA ALA A 54 19.04 24.34 84.70
C ALA A 54 18.43 25.65 85.22
N GLY A 55 17.10 25.82 85.16
CA GLY A 55 16.40 26.98 85.70
C GLY A 55 16.77 28.30 85.01
N GLU A 56 17.05 29.35 85.80
CA GLU A 56 17.37 30.70 85.28
C GLU A 56 18.61 30.73 84.37
N VAL A 57 19.61 29.87 84.63
CA VAL A 57 20.85 29.80 83.83
C VAL A 57 20.60 29.19 82.45
N GLY A 58 19.55 28.38 82.30
CA GLY A 58 19.18 27.68 81.07
C GLY A 58 18.27 28.47 80.12
N ARG A 59 17.78 29.66 80.50
CA ARG A 59 16.78 30.41 79.73
C ARG A 59 17.19 30.68 78.28
N GLY A 60 18.45 31.07 78.04
CA GLY A 60 18.97 31.31 76.69
C GLY A 60 19.05 30.03 75.85
N PHE A 61 19.45 28.92 76.46
CA PHE A 61 19.50 27.60 75.81
C PHE A 61 18.10 27.07 75.48
N ALA A 62 17.10 27.35 76.31
CA ALA A 62 15.71 26.95 76.04
C ALA A 62 15.14 27.62 74.78
N VAL A 63 15.47 28.89 74.54
CA VAL A 63 15.05 29.61 73.32
C VAL A 63 15.70 29.00 72.08
N VAL A 64 17.02 28.75 72.13
CA VAL A 64 17.74 28.11 71.02
C VAL A 64 17.19 26.71 70.73
N ALA A 65 16.91 25.91 71.77
CA ALA A 65 16.32 24.59 71.62
C ALA A 65 14.94 24.64 70.94
N SER A 66 14.09 25.61 71.30
CA SER A 66 12.80 25.81 70.63
C SER A 66 12.95 26.19 69.15
N GLU A 67 13.90 27.05 68.82
CA GLU A 67 14.14 27.48 67.44
C GLU A 67 14.69 26.34 66.56
N VAL A 68 15.65 25.56 67.09
CA VAL A 68 16.18 24.37 66.41
C VAL A 68 15.08 23.34 66.19
N ARG A 69 14.19 23.16 67.17
CA ARG A 69 13.03 22.26 67.04
C ARG A 69 12.07 22.71 65.94
N ALA A 70 11.75 24.01 65.89
CA ALA A 70 10.89 24.57 64.86
C ALA A 70 11.52 24.45 63.47
N LEU A 71 12.83 24.66 63.35
CA LEU A 71 13.57 24.47 62.10
C LEU A 71 13.54 23.01 61.64
N ALA A 72 13.76 22.07 62.56
CA ALA A 72 13.71 20.64 62.28
C ALA A 72 12.33 20.19 61.77
N GLN A 73 11.24 20.67 62.40
CA GLN A 73 9.87 20.38 61.91
C GLN A 73 9.65 20.93 60.49
N ARG A 74 10.06 22.17 60.24
CA ARG A 74 9.96 22.78 58.89
C ARG A 74 10.77 22.02 57.84
N SER A 75 11.94 21.50 58.21
CA SER A 75 12.75 20.66 57.32
C SER A 75 12.07 19.32 56.99
N SER A 76 11.43 18.67 57.98
CA SER A 76 10.66 17.44 57.76
C SER A 76 9.45 17.70 56.85
N ASP A 77 8.68 18.76 57.11
CA ASP A 77 7.53 19.13 56.27
C ASP A 77 7.95 19.39 54.81
N ALA A 78 9.05 20.13 54.60
CA ALA A 78 9.60 20.38 53.26
C ALA A 78 10.12 19.09 52.58
N ALA A 79 10.76 18.19 53.34
CA ALA A 79 11.20 16.90 52.83
C ALA A 79 10.00 16.06 52.36
N MET A 80 8.89 16.04 53.11
CA MET A 80 7.66 15.34 52.72
C MET A 80 7.02 15.93 51.45
N GLU A 81 7.03 17.26 51.31
CA GLU A 81 6.54 17.93 50.10
C GLU A 81 7.38 17.54 48.86
N ILE A 82 8.71 17.59 48.98
CA ILE A 82 9.62 17.17 47.90
C ILE A 82 9.40 15.69 47.55
N LYS A 83 9.24 14.81 48.55
CA LYS A 83 8.97 13.39 48.34
C LYS A 83 7.69 13.18 47.51
N THR A 84 6.65 13.96 47.80
CA THR A 84 5.38 13.91 47.06
C THR A 84 5.58 14.34 45.60
N LEU A 85 6.30 15.44 45.36
CA LEU A 85 6.60 15.93 44.01
C LEU A 85 7.45 14.95 43.19
N ILE A 86 8.45 14.33 43.81
CA ILE A 86 9.30 13.31 43.16
C ILE A 86 8.47 12.06 42.84
N SER A 87 7.59 11.62 43.75
CA SER A 87 6.71 10.47 43.49
C SER A 87 5.75 10.74 42.33
N ALA A 88 5.17 11.95 42.26
CA ALA A 88 4.34 12.36 41.12
C ALA A 88 5.16 12.39 39.81
N SER A 89 6.39 12.90 39.87
CA SER A 89 7.30 12.98 38.72
C SER A 89 7.67 11.59 38.19
N SER A 90 7.94 10.63 39.09
CA SER A 90 8.16 9.22 38.73
C SER A 90 6.95 8.62 38.00
N GLY A 91 5.73 8.90 38.48
CA GLY A 91 4.50 8.48 37.79
C GLY A 91 4.37 9.09 36.38
N HIS A 92 4.72 10.36 36.20
CA HIS A 92 4.74 11.00 34.88
C HIS A 92 5.77 10.40 33.93
N VAL A 93 6.96 10.04 34.43
CA VAL A 93 7.99 9.35 33.64
C VAL A 93 7.48 7.99 33.19
N GLN A 94 6.86 7.21 34.07
CA GLN A 94 6.33 5.89 33.74
C GLN A 94 5.22 5.95 32.66
N ASP A 95 4.30 6.91 32.77
CA ASP A 95 3.29 7.17 31.72
C ASP A 95 3.95 7.61 30.40
N GLY A 96 5.00 8.44 30.48
CA GLY A 96 5.82 8.83 29.34
C GLY A 96 6.44 7.63 28.62
N VAL A 97 7.05 6.70 29.36
CA VAL A 97 7.63 5.46 28.81
C VAL A 97 6.58 4.64 28.08
N GLN A 98 5.39 4.45 28.66
CA GLN A 98 4.31 3.69 28.02
C GLN A 98 3.85 4.33 26.70
N LYS A 99 3.73 5.66 26.67
CA LYS A 99 3.35 6.39 25.45
C LYS A 99 4.42 6.27 24.36
N VAL A 100 5.70 6.38 24.72
CA VAL A 100 6.81 6.24 23.79
C VAL A 100 6.91 4.81 23.24
N ASP A 101 6.72 3.79 24.09
CA ASP A 101 6.65 2.39 23.65
C ASP A 101 5.49 2.15 22.67
N GLY A 102 4.31 2.70 22.98
CA GLY A 102 3.15 2.67 22.09
C GLY A 102 3.42 3.32 20.73
N ALA A 103 4.08 4.49 20.73
CA ALA A 103 4.50 5.17 19.51
C ALA A 103 5.52 4.33 18.71
N GLY A 104 6.47 3.69 19.39
CA GLY A 104 7.44 2.76 18.78
C GLY A 104 6.78 1.59 18.06
N LYS A 105 5.78 0.95 18.69
CA LYS A 105 4.99 -0.13 18.07
C LYS A 105 4.22 0.36 16.85
N ALA A 106 3.59 1.53 16.93
CA ALA A 106 2.85 2.10 15.80
C ALA A 106 3.77 2.42 14.62
N LEU A 107 4.95 3.00 14.88
CA LEU A 107 5.96 3.22 13.85
C LEU A 107 6.44 1.90 13.24
N GLY A 108 6.65 0.85 14.02
CA GLY A 108 6.99 -0.49 13.52
C GLY A 108 5.93 -1.06 12.55
N GLN A 109 4.64 -0.80 12.82
CA GLN A 109 3.57 -1.18 11.89
C GLN A 109 3.59 -0.37 10.59
N VAL A 110 3.85 0.93 10.67
CA VAL A 110 3.99 1.80 9.48
C VAL A 110 5.13 1.32 8.60
N VAL A 111 6.27 0.99 9.20
CA VAL A 111 7.44 0.44 8.52
C VAL A 111 7.09 -0.82 7.74
N SER A 112 6.44 -1.78 8.39
CA SER A 112 6.03 -3.04 7.76
C SER A 112 5.08 -2.79 6.59
N GLN A 113 4.13 -1.85 6.72
CA GLN A 113 3.23 -1.47 5.63
C GLN A 113 3.98 -0.84 4.46
N VAL A 114 4.94 0.05 4.72
CA VAL A 114 5.75 0.67 3.68
C VAL A 114 6.58 -0.37 2.93
N SER A 115 7.19 -1.33 3.63
CA SER A 115 7.90 -2.45 2.99
C SER A 115 6.98 -3.27 2.08
N ARG A 116 5.75 -3.56 2.53
CA ARG A 116 4.77 -4.28 1.72
C ARG A 116 4.32 -3.49 0.49
N ILE A 117 4.17 -2.17 0.62
CA ILE A 117 3.88 -1.28 -0.52
C ILE A 117 5.04 -1.34 -1.52
N ALA A 118 6.28 -1.32 -1.06
CA ALA A 118 7.46 -1.42 -1.94
C ALA A 118 7.48 -2.75 -2.72
N GLU A 119 7.16 -3.87 -2.06
CA GLU A 119 7.00 -5.18 -2.72
C GLU A 119 5.90 -5.16 -3.78
N LEU A 120 4.74 -4.60 -3.46
CA LEU A 120 3.62 -4.48 -4.41
C LEU A 120 3.99 -3.63 -5.62
N VAL A 121 4.67 -2.50 -5.41
CA VAL A 121 5.13 -1.63 -6.50
C VAL A 121 6.15 -2.35 -7.39
N SER A 122 7.05 -3.13 -6.78
CA SER A 122 7.99 -3.98 -7.53
C SER A 122 7.24 -5.02 -8.38
N GLY A 123 6.23 -5.67 -7.80
CA GLY A 123 5.35 -6.61 -8.52
C GLY A 123 4.63 -5.96 -9.70
N ILE A 124 4.01 -4.79 -9.50
CA ILE A 124 3.35 -4.02 -10.56
C ILE A 124 4.33 -3.69 -11.68
N SER A 125 5.55 -3.27 -11.34
CA SER A 125 6.58 -2.96 -12.35
C SER A 125 6.95 -4.18 -13.19
N SER A 126 7.00 -5.37 -12.58
CA SER A 126 7.29 -6.62 -13.29
C SER A 126 6.13 -7.03 -14.20
N GLU A 127 4.89 -7.01 -13.68
CA GLU A 127 3.68 -7.32 -14.47
C GLU A 127 3.50 -6.34 -15.63
N ALA A 128 3.79 -5.05 -15.43
CA ALA A 128 3.75 -4.06 -16.49
C ALA A 128 4.77 -4.35 -17.61
N ALA A 129 5.95 -4.86 -17.27
CA ALA A 129 6.95 -5.28 -18.25
C ALA A 129 6.48 -6.50 -19.06
N GLU A 130 5.89 -7.50 -18.40
CA GLU A 130 5.29 -8.66 -19.06
C GLU A 130 4.11 -8.27 -19.97
N GLN A 131 3.22 -7.39 -19.50
CA GLN A 131 2.13 -6.86 -20.32
C GLN A 131 2.65 -6.12 -21.55
N ALA A 132 3.70 -5.31 -21.41
CA ALA A 132 4.32 -4.62 -22.55
C ALA A 132 4.87 -5.61 -23.59
N GLN A 133 5.47 -6.72 -23.16
CA GLN A 133 5.88 -7.79 -24.06
C GLN A 133 4.69 -8.44 -24.75
N GLY A 134 3.63 -8.79 -24.00
CA GLY A 134 2.41 -9.39 -24.56
C GLY A 134 1.73 -8.48 -25.59
N LEU A 135 1.71 -7.16 -25.36
CA LEU A 135 1.20 -6.18 -26.32
C LEU A 135 2.03 -6.15 -27.62
N ASN A 136 3.35 -6.36 -27.53
CA ASN A 136 4.20 -6.45 -28.72
C ASN A 136 3.87 -7.69 -29.55
N GLU A 137 3.68 -8.84 -28.90
CA GLU A 137 3.26 -10.08 -29.55
C GLU A 137 1.88 -9.94 -30.22
N ILE A 138 0.91 -9.30 -29.55
CA ILE A 138 -0.40 -8.98 -30.12
C ILE A 138 -0.25 -8.09 -31.35
N ASN A 139 0.59 -7.05 -31.29
CA ASN A 139 0.81 -6.15 -32.41
C ASN A 139 1.38 -6.88 -33.64
N ILE A 140 2.32 -7.80 -33.44
CA ILE A 140 2.84 -8.68 -34.50
C ILE A 140 1.70 -9.53 -35.10
N GLY A 141 0.87 -10.15 -34.24
CA GLY A 141 -0.27 -10.95 -34.67
C GLY A 141 -1.28 -10.14 -35.51
N VAL A 142 -1.59 -8.91 -35.09
CA VAL A 142 -2.48 -8.01 -35.83
C VAL A 142 -1.90 -7.63 -37.18
N SER A 143 -0.60 -7.32 -37.26
CA SER A 143 0.07 -7.03 -38.54
C SER A 143 0.04 -8.23 -39.48
N GLN A 144 0.17 -9.46 -38.96
CA GLN A 144 0.08 -10.68 -39.76
C GLN A 144 -1.36 -10.91 -40.28
N LEU A 145 -2.36 -10.68 -39.43
CA LEU A 145 -3.77 -10.76 -39.82
C LEU A 145 -4.12 -9.74 -40.90
N ASP A 146 -3.60 -8.52 -40.80
CA ASP A 146 -3.78 -7.49 -41.82
C ASP A 146 -3.18 -7.93 -43.17
N SER A 147 -1.96 -8.47 -43.17
CA SER A 147 -1.31 -8.99 -44.39
C SER A 147 -2.11 -10.12 -45.05
N VAL A 148 -2.60 -11.08 -44.27
CA VAL A 148 -3.44 -12.17 -44.80
C VAL A 148 -4.76 -11.64 -45.33
N THR A 149 -5.37 -10.66 -44.65
CA THR A 149 -6.61 -10.03 -45.08
C THR A 149 -6.45 -9.31 -46.42
N GLN A 150 -5.35 -8.55 -46.59
CA GLN A 150 -5.02 -7.93 -47.87
C GLN A 150 -4.77 -8.96 -48.97
N LYS A 151 -4.04 -10.04 -48.66
CA LYS A 151 -3.82 -11.13 -49.61
C LYS A 151 -5.14 -11.80 -50.02
N ASN A 152 -6.06 -12.01 -49.09
CA ASN A 152 -7.37 -12.56 -49.39
C ASN A 152 -8.16 -11.64 -50.32
N ALA A 153 -8.12 -10.32 -50.10
CA ALA A 153 -8.73 -9.35 -51.00
C ALA A 153 -8.13 -9.43 -52.42
N SER A 154 -6.81 -9.45 -52.55
CA SER A 154 -6.14 -9.60 -53.86
C SER A 154 -6.46 -10.94 -54.53
N MET A 155 -6.53 -12.04 -53.79
CA MET A 155 -6.92 -13.34 -54.34
C MET A 155 -8.36 -13.34 -54.84
N VAL A 156 -9.28 -12.64 -54.16
CA VAL A 156 -10.66 -12.47 -54.63
C VAL A 156 -10.70 -11.66 -55.92
N GLU A 157 -9.91 -10.59 -56.04
CA GLU A 157 -9.81 -9.80 -57.27
C GLU A 157 -9.25 -10.63 -58.44
N GLU A 158 -8.19 -11.40 -58.21
CA GLU A 158 -7.56 -12.29 -59.21
C GLU A 158 -8.50 -13.42 -59.63
N ALA A 159 -9.21 -14.03 -58.67
CA ALA A 159 -10.23 -15.04 -58.95
C ALA A 159 -11.38 -14.44 -59.78
N GLY A 160 -11.84 -13.23 -59.43
CA GLY A 160 -12.85 -12.51 -60.20
C GLY A 160 -12.39 -12.20 -61.63
N ALA A 161 -11.12 -11.84 -61.83
CA ALA A 161 -10.54 -11.65 -63.17
C ALA A 161 -10.48 -12.97 -63.95
N SER A 162 -10.05 -14.06 -63.32
CA SER A 162 -9.99 -15.39 -63.92
C SER A 162 -11.39 -15.89 -64.35
N ILE A 163 -12.41 -15.64 -63.51
CA ILE A 163 -13.81 -15.96 -63.84
C ILE A 163 -14.27 -15.19 -65.09
N ARG A 164 -13.92 -13.91 -65.23
CA ARG A 164 -14.27 -13.12 -66.42
C ARG A 164 -13.63 -13.67 -67.69
N VAL A 165 -12.36 -14.07 -67.62
CA VAL A 165 -11.65 -14.72 -68.73
C VAL A 165 -12.28 -16.06 -69.08
N MET A 166 -12.58 -16.90 -68.09
CA MET A 166 -13.22 -18.20 -68.31
C MET A 166 -14.62 -18.05 -68.93
N ASN A 167 -15.37 -17.02 -68.53
CA ASN A 167 -16.67 -16.70 -69.12
C ASN A 167 -16.54 -16.30 -70.60
N SER A 168 -15.59 -15.42 -70.95
CA SER A 168 -15.37 -15.01 -72.34
C SER A 168 -14.93 -16.17 -73.24
N GLU A 169 -14.05 -17.06 -72.75
CA GLU A 169 -13.67 -18.29 -73.47
C GLU A 169 -14.87 -19.23 -73.68
N THR A 170 -15.70 -19.41 -72.65
CA THR A 170 -16.91 -20.24 -72.73
C THR A 170 -17.90 -19.69 -73.75
N MET A 171 -18.12 -18.37 -73.77
CA MET A 171 -18.94 -17.70 -74.79
C MET A 171 -18.36 -17.90 -76.19
N GLY A 172 -17.04 -17.78 -76.35
CA GLY A 172 -16.34 -18.02 -77.61
C GLY A 172 -16.50 -19.45 -78.12
N LEU A 173 -16.34 -20.45 -77.24
CA LEU A 173 -16.58 -21.85 -77.56
C LEU A 173 -18.03 -22.12 -77.99
N ASN A 174 -19.01 -21.55 -77.25
CA ASN A 174 -20.42 -21.69 -77.60
C ASN A 174 -20.72 -21.09 -78.99
N GLN A 175 -20.14 -19.94 -79.31
CA GLN A 175 -20.25 -19.33 -80.63
C GLN A 175 -19.63 -20.19 -81.74
N LEU A 176 -18.49 -20.84 -81.46
CA LEU A 176 -17.83 -21.75 -82.40
C LEU A 176 -18.68 -23.00 -82.67
N VAL A 177 -19.26 -23.60 -81.61
CA VAL A 177 -20.15 -24.76 -81.71
C VAL A 177 -21.43 -24.40 -82.47
N GLY A 178 -21.99 -23.20 -82.24
CA GLY A 178 -23.19 -22.71 -82.92
C GLY A 178 -23.06 -22.50 -84.43
N GLN A 179 -21.83 -22.41 -84.96
CA GLN A 179 -21.58 -22.33 -86.41
C GLN A 179 -21.75 -23.68 -87.12
N PHE A 180 -21.73 -24.80 -86.39
CA PHE A 180 -21.94 -26.11 -86.99
C PHE A 180 -23.42 -26.31 -87.32
N VAL A 181 -23.79 -25.99 -88.56
CA VAL A 181 -25.12 -26.30 -89.12
C VAL A 181 -25.16 -27.79 -89.47
N LEU A 182 -25.81 -28.58 -88.62
CA LEU A 182 -26.07 -29.99 -88.88
C LEU A 182 -27.00 -30.10 -90.09
N ARG A 183 -26.59 -30.89 -91.09
CA ARG A 183 -27.34 -31.11 -92.32
C ARG A 183 -28.62 -31.89 -92.01
N GLY A 184 -29.70 -31.15 -91.77
CA GLY A 184 -31.08 -31.48 -92.12
C GLY A 184 -31.80 -32.52 -91.26
N GLN A 185 -32.72 -32.02 -90.42
CA GLN A 185 -34.11 -32.43 -90.56
C GLN A 185 -34.98 -31.17 -90.51
N GLY A 186 -35.55 -30.80 -91.66
CA GLY A 186 -36.44 -29.65 -91.76
C GLY A 186 -37.77 -29.93 -91.07
N GLY A 187 -38.32 -28.89 -90.42
CA GLY A 187 -39.75 -28.80 -90.15
C GLY A 187 -40.15 -28.31 -88.76
N GLY A 188 -40.20 -26.99 -88.57
CA GLY A 188 -41.25 -26.35 -87.75
C GLY A 188 -40.92 -25.96 -86.30
N ALA A 189 -41.37 -24.74 -85.95
CA ALA A 189 -41.36 -24.06 -84.64
C ALA A 189 -39.97 -23.60 -84.14
N ALA A 190 -39.50 -22.39 -84.48
CA ALA A 190 -39.94 -21.11 -83.93
C ALA A 190 -39.95 -21.07 -82.39
N GLY A 191 -38.88 -20.51 -81.83
CA GLY A 191 -38.94 -19.62 -80.68
C GLY A 191 -39.16 -20.26 -79.32
N GLN A 192 -38.08 -20.73 -78.69
CA GLN A 192 -37.83 -20.43 -77.29
C GLN A 192 -36.32 -20.34 -77.12
N ALA A 193 -35.83 -19.10 -77.10
CA ALA A 193 -34.56 -18.81 -76.48
C ALA A 193 -34.64 -19.37 -75.06
N LEU A 194 -33.77 -20.32 -74.73
CA LEU A 194 -33.46 -20.62 -73.34
C LEU A 194 -32.83 -19.35 -72.77
N GLU A 195 -33.68 -18.47 -72.29
CA GLU A 195 -33.33 -17.38 -71.41
C GLU A 195 -32.82 -18.04 -70.13
N ALA A 196 -31.50 -18.25 -70.10
CA ALA A 196 -30.80 -18.50 -68.85
C ALA A 196 -30.99 -17.24 -68.02
N SER A 197 -32.04 -17.24 -67.20
CA SER A 197 -32.20 -16.29 -66.12
C SER A 197 -30.88 -16.29 -65.34
N PRO A 198 -30.17 -15.16 -65.24
CA PRO A 198 -29.09 -15.06 -64.27
C PRO A 198 -29.76 -15.21 -62.92
N GLU A 199 -29.66 -16.40 -62.30
CA GLU A 199 -29.87 -16.49 -60.86
C GLU A 199 -28.92 -15.45 -60.26
N SER A 200 -29.52 -14.39 -59.71
CA SER A 200 -28.83 -13.23 -59.18
C SER A 200 -28.00 -13.66 -58.00
N TRP A 201 -26.69 -13.84 -58.20
CA TRP A 201 -25.72 -14.01 -57.11
C TRP A 201 -25.64 -12.76 -56.21
N ASP A 202 -26.22 -11.64 -56.65
CA ASP A 202 -26.32 -10.39 -55.89
C ASP A 202 -27.10 -10.52 -54.57
N SER A 203 -27.95 -11.55 -54.39
CA SER A 203 -28.68 -11.75 -53.11
C SER A 203 -27.95 -12.65 -52.11
N ALA A 204 -26.76 -13.17 -52.43
CA ALA A 204 -26.03 -14.08 -51.55
C ALA A 204 -25.09 -13.37 -50.55
N TRP A 205 -24.84 -12.08 -50.75
CA TRP A 205 -23.97 -11.27 -49.89
C TRP A 205 -24.75 -10.08 -49.35
N ASP A 206 -25.51 -10.30 -48.29
CA ASP A 206 -26.05 -9.22 -47.47
C ASP A 206 -24.89 -8.54 -46.70
N GLU A 207 -24.94 -7.22 -46.51
CA GLU A 207 -23.90 -6.34 -45.93
C GLU A 207 -23.45 -6.70 -44.49
N LYS A 208 -23.90 -7.84 -43.96
CA LYS A 208 -23.49 -8.43 -42.68
C LYS A 208 -22.89 -9.83 -42.86
N GLY A 209 -21.71 -9.89 -43.47
CA GLY A 209 -20.65 -10.91 -43.27
C GLY A 209 -21.06 -12.33 -42.83
N SER A 210 -22.07 -12.93 -43.46
CA SER A 210 -22.54 -14.27 -43.11
C SER A 210 -22.36 -15.20 -44.31
N VAL A 211 -21.38 -16.10 -44.24
CA VAL A 211 -21.15 -17.13 -45.26
C VAL A 211 -22.34 -18.10 -45.26
N PRO A 212 -23.01 -18.37 -46.39
CA PRO A 212 -24.03 -19.40 -46.42
C PRO A 212 -23.35 -20.77 -46.34
N LEU A 213 -23.65 -21.51 -45.27
CA LEU A 213 -23.30 -22.93 -45.16
C LEU A 213 -23.97 -23.68 -46.32
N ALA A 214 -23.15 -24.14 -47.27
CA ALA A 214 -23.58 -25.08 -48.30
C ALA A 214 -24.28 -26.27 -47.63
N ARG A 215 -25.57 -26.44 -47.91
CA ARG A 215 -26.26 -27.67 -47.55
C ARG A 215 -25.74 -28.79 -48.44
N SER A 216 -25.13 -29.77 -47.79
CA SER A 216 -24.77 -31.07 -48.34
C SER A 216 -25.95 -31.75 -49.03
N ALA A 217 -25.73 -32.20 -50.27
CA ALA A 217 -26.25 -33.45 -50.83
C ALA A 217 -25.37 -33.84 -52.03
#